data_AF-A0AAW6TZL4-F1
#
_entry.id   AF-A0AAW6TZL4-F1
#
_cell.length_a   1.000
_cell.length_b   1.000
_cell.length_c   1.000
_cell.angle_alpha   90.00
_cell.angle_beta   90.00
_cell.angle_gamma   90.00
#
_symmetry.space_group_name_H-M   'P 1'
#
loop_
_entity.id
_entity.type
_entity.pdbx_description
1 polymer ?
#
loop_
_entity_poly.entity_id
_entity_poly.type
_entity_poly.pdbx_seq_one_letter_code
_entity_poly.pdbx_strand_id
1 'polypeptide(L)'
;MTCAYEAERAKRGFTLIELLVVIAIIAVLLSILLPALGVVREQGRRLVCGQNEKNMGLGLFAYANDYDGKLPLNDVDRWLFDVSYWTTDIILKTGAFDRDIFYCPSWSQRNSILYWRYGENFPAGTPESLLTPEPAAEATRKDYHRIMGYYWLLDTKAGRPNPPMSPDGVTKRWVRTTTSTKTQATDKSIPPAAMELITDVTASDGPDRQTADFTGATGGCFTRWGVYDRSNHIRSGTKAAGGNILFLDGHVTWRRFQEMEHRWFYNVFANPCMWW
;
A
#
# COMPACT_ATOMS: atom_id res chain seq x y z
N MET A 1 -34.59 -77.77 10.11
CA MET A 1 -34.59 -76.91 11.32
C MET A 1 -33.33 -76.05 11.25
N THR A 2 -33.44 -74.85 10.69
CA THR A 2 -32.35 -73.87 10.67
C THR A 2 -32.93 -72.55 11.14
N CYS A 3 -32.64 -72.20 12.39
CA CYS A 3 -33.04 -70.94 13.00
C CYS A 3 -32.01 -69.89 12.57
N ALA A 4 -32.40 -68.95 11.71
CA ALA A 4 -31.57 -67.81 11.36
C ALA A 4 -31.71 -66.75 12.46
N TYR A 5 -30.61 -66.40 13.12
CA TYR A 5 -30.56 -65.32 14.10
C TYR A 5 -30.27 -64.02 13.35
N GLU A 6 -31.32 -63.22 13.08
CA GLU A 6 -31.14 -61.85 12.58
C GLU A 6 -30.73 -60.94 13.74
N ALA A 7 -29.46 -60.50 13.74
CA ALA A 7 -28.97 -59.52 14.69
C ALA A 7 -29.49 -58.12 14.30
N GLU A 8 -30.50 -57.61 15.02
CA GLU A 8 -30.92 -56.22 14.91
C GLU A 8 -29.75 -55.29 15.25
N ARG A 9 -29.28 -54.51 14.26
CA ARG A 9 -28.37 -53.39 14.53
C ARG A 9 -29.13 -52.33 15.33
N ALA A 10 -28.91 -52.31 16.64
CA ALA A 10 -29.36 -51.23 17.50
C ALA A 10 -28.83 -49.89 16.98
N LYS A 11 -29.72 -49.04 16.44
CA LYS A 11 -29.39 -47.67 16.06
C LYS A 11 -29.11 -46.89 17.34
N ARG A 12 -27.83 -46.64 17.63
CA ARG A 12 -27.42 -45.74 18.71
C ARG A 12 -27.86 -44.32 18.37
N GLY A 13 -28.84 -43.79 19.10
CA GLY A 13 -29.24 -42.38 19.03
C GLY A 13 -28.27 -41.51 19.83
N PHE A 14 -27.92 -40.35 19.29
CA PHE A 14 -27.14 -39.34 20.01
C PHE A 14 -28.01 -38.72 21.11
N THR A 15 -27.49 -38.61 22.32
CA THR A 15 -28.19 -37.90 23.40
C THR A 15 -28.05 -36.39 23.23
N LEU A 16 -29.05 -35.64 23.70
CA LEU A 16 -29.02 -34.17 23.67
C LEU A 16 -27.80 -33.61 24.43
N ILE A 17 -27.39 -34.29 25.51
CA ILE A 17 -26.23 -33.91 26.33
C ILE A 17 -24.93 -34.08 25.55
N GLU A 18 -24.74 -35.20 24.83
CA GLU A 18 -23.54 -35.42 24.02
C GLU A 18 -23.39 -34.35 22.94
N LEU A 19 -24.49 -33.98 22.27
CA LEU A 19 -24.45 -32.90 21.28
C LEU A 19 -24.12 -31.55 21.93
N LEU A 20 -24.71 -31.26 23.10
CA LEU A 20 -24.51 -30.00 23.81
C LEU A 20 -23.06 -29.82 24.29
N VAL A 21 -22.43 -30.89 24.81
CA VAL A 21 -21.03 -30.83 25.24
C VAL A 21 -20.10 -30.60 24.04
N VAL A 22 -20.36 -31.24 22.89
CA VAL A 22 -19.53 -31.07 21.70
C VAL A 22 -19.59 -29.64 21.17
N ILE A 23 -20.79 -29.05 21.06
CA ILE A 23 -20.91 -27.65 20.61
C ILE A 23 -20.26 -26.69 21.61
N ALA A 24 -20.33 -26.98 22.92
CA ALA A 24 -19.68 -26.17 23.95
C ALA A 24 -18.15 -26.20 23.79
N ILE A 25 -17.56 -27.38 23.55
CA ILE A 25 -16.12 -27.51 23.31
C ILE A 25 -15.72 -26.77 22.02
N ILE A 26 -16.47 -26.93 20.92
CA ILE A 26 -16.20 -26.21 19.66
C ILE A 26 -16.26 -24.70 19.87
N ALA A 27 -17.26 -24.20 20.62
CA ALA A 27 -17.39 -22.77 20.91
C ALA A 27 -16.19 -22.23 21.70
N VAL A 28 -15.71 -22.97 22.70
CA VAL A 28 -14.52 -22.59 23.47
C VAL A 28 -13.28 -22.55 22.56
N LEU A 29 -13.08 -23.55 21.73
CA LEU A 29 -11.94 -23.60 20.79
C LEU A 29 -11.98 -22.44 19.78
N LEU A 30 -13.15 -22.18 19.18
CA LEU A 30 -13.33 -21.08 18.23
C LEU A 30 -13.10 -19.70 18.87
N SER A 31 -13.51 -19.51 20.12
CA SER A 31 -13.30 -18.22 20.82
C SER A 31 -11.82 -17.86 20.96
N ILE A 32 -10.93 -18.85 21.08
CA ILE A 32 -9.47 -18.67 21.14
C ILE A 32 -8.87 -18.53 19.72
N LEU A 33 -9.40 -19.25 18.73
CA LEU A 33 -8.86 -19.28 17.36
C LEU A 33 -9.17 -18.00 16.55
N LEU A 34 -10.36 -17.42 16.71
CA LEU A 34 -10.79 -16.24 15.94
C LEU A 34 -9.87 -15.01 16.07
N PRO A 35 -9.47 -14.57 17.29
CA PRO A 35 -8.56 -13.43 17.41
C PRO A 35 -7.18 -13.70 16.81
N ALA A 36 -6.67 -14.93 16.95
CA ALA A 36 -5.39 -15.33 16.37
C ALA A 36 -5.40 -15.26 14.83
N LEU A 37 -6.48 -15.72 14.20
CA LEU A 37 -6.62 -15.72 12.74
C LEU A 37 -6.61 -14.29 12.15
N GLY A 38 -7.18 -13.32 12.87
CA GLY A 38 -7.15 -11.91 12.45
C GLY A 38 -5.72 -11.37 12.38
N VAL A 39 -4.90 -11.65 13.39
CA VAL A 39 -3.49 -11.23 13.44
C VAL A 39 -2.68 -11.90 12.34
N VAL A 40 -2.86 -13.21 12.12
CA VAL A 40 -2.16 -13.96 11.07
C VAL A 40 -2.50 -13.43 9.67
N ARG A 41 -3.77 -13.16 9.40
CA ARG A 41 -4.20 -12.57 8.10
C ARG A 41 -3.56 -11.22 7.86
N GLU A 42 -3.51 -10.38 8.89
CA GLU A 42 -2.89 -9.07 8.79
C GLU A 42 -1.37 -9.15 8.58
N GLN A 43 -0.68 -10.06 9.28
CA GLN A 43 0.73 -10.34 9.03
C GLN A 43 0.97 -10.83 7.60
N GLY A 44 0.11 -11.71 7.08
CA GLY A 44 0.16 -12.16 5.69
C GLY A 44 -0.01 -11.01 4.69
N ARG A 45 -0.97 -10.10 4.92
CA ARG A 45 -1.16 -8.91 4.09
C ARG A 45 0.08 -8.01 4.11
N ARG A 46 0.69 -7.79 5.28
CA ARG A 46 1.93 -6.99 5.39
C ARG A 46 3.08 -7.61 4.62
N LEU A 47 3.22 -8.93 4.66
CA LEU A 47 4.26 -9.65 3.92
C LEU A 47 4.05 -9.53 2.40
N VAL A 48 2.82 -9.70 1.93
CA VAL A 48 2.48 -9.49 0.50
C VAL A 48 2.74 -8.05 0.10
N CYS A 49 2.36 -7.10 0.94
CA CYS A 49 2.59 -5.67 0.72
C CYS A 49 4.09 -5.34 0.59
N GLY A 50 4.91 -5.79 1.54
CA GLY A 50 6.35 -5.61 1.47
C GLY A 50 6.99 -6.33 0.27
N GLN A 51 6.44 -7.44 -0.19
CA GLN A 51 6.88 -8.10 -1.42
C GLN A 51 6.50 -7.30 -2.67
N ASN A 52 5.30 -6.72 -2.70
CA ASN A 52 4.86 -5.82 -3.77
C ASN A 52 5.79 -4.61 -3.88
N GLU A 53 6.15 -3.99 -2.74
CA GLU A 53 7.16 -2.93 -2.69
C GLU A 53 8.49 -3.38 -3.28
N LYS A 54 9.01 -4.55 -2.87
CA LYS A 54 10.23 -5.11 -3.46
C LYS A 54 10.11 -5.30 -4.97
N ASN A 55 9.00 -5.84 -5.47
CA ASN A 55 8.79 -6.08 -6.89
C ASN A 55 8.81 -4.76 -7.69
N MET A 56 8.15 -3.72 -7.18
CA MET A 56 8.22 -2.38 -7.77
C MET A 56 9.65 -1.81 -7.72
N GLY A 57 10.36 -1.99 -6.60
CA GLY A 57 11.76 -1.63 -6.46
C GLY A 57 12.67 -2.34 -7.47
N LEU A 58 12.47 -3.64 -7.69
CA LEU A 58 13.22 -4.42 -8.69
C LEU A 58 13.01 -3.86 -10.10
N GLY A 59 11.77 -3.50 -10.47
CA GLY A 59 11.50 -2.86 -11.77
C GLY A 59 12.20 -1.51 -11.92
N LEU A 60 12.21 -0.70 -10.84
CA LEU A 60 12.94 0.56 -10.80
C LEU A 60 14.45 0.36 -10.92
N PHE A 61 15.02 -0.62 -10.23
CA PHE A 61 16.46 -0.91 -10.27
C PHE A 61 16.89 -1.50 -11.60
N ALA A 62 16.06 -2.34 -12.23
CA ALA A 62 16.29 -2.84 -13.57
C ALA A 62 16.39 -1.68 -14.57
N TYR A 63 15.42 -0.75 -14.53
CA TYR A 63 15.51 0.48 -15.32
C TYR A 63 16.77 1.28 -14.97
N ALA A 64 17.05 1.53 -13.69
CA ALA A 64 18.21 2.33 -13.31
C ALA A 64 19.53 1.74 -13.82
N ASN A 65 19.66 0.42 -13.87
CA ASN A 65 20.83 -0.26 -14.41
C ASN A 65 21.06 0.10 -15.90
N ASP A 66 19.99 0.18 -16.68
CA ASP A 66 20.04 0.52 -18.10
C ASP A 66 20.22 2.03 -18.36
N TYR A 67 19.98 2.88 -17.35
CA TYR A 67 19.94 4.34 -17.48
C TYR A 67 20.89 5.07 -16.50
N ASP A 68 22.12 4.59 -16.33
CA ASP A 68 23.19 5.22 -15.53
C ASP A 68 22.78 5.51 -14.06
N GLY A 69 22.02 4.60 -13.46
CA GLY A 69 21.51 4.74 -12.10
C GLY A 69 20.35 5.72 -11.96
N LYS A 70 19.83 6.32 -13.03
CA LYS A 70 18.72 7.29 -12.95
C LYS A 70 17.38 6.58 -12.79
N LEU A 71 16.53 7.11 -11.92
CA LEU A 71 15.17 6.62 -11.75
C LEU A 71 14.18 7.36 -12.69
N PRO A 72 13.05 6.73 -13.04
CA PRO A 72 12.01 7.38 -13.83
C PRO A 72 11.30 8.46 -13.01
N LEU A 73 11.62 9.73 -13.27
CA LEU A 73 11.06 10.88 -12.55
C LEU A 73 9.78 11.39 -13.19
N ASN A 74 8.82 11.81 -12.35
CA ASN A 74 7.61 12.49 -12.79
C ASN A 74 7.95 13.85 -13.44
N ASP A 75 7.24 14.22 -14.50
CA ASP A 75 7.41 15.52 -15.16
C ASP A 75 6.95 16.69 -14.30
N VAL A 76 5.84 16.52 -13.59
CA VAL A 76 5.20 17.54 -12.76
C VAL A 76 5.12 17.09 -11.31
N ASP A 77 5.11 18.07 -10.40
CA ASP A 77 4.88 17.82 -8.98
C ASP A 77 3.42 17.42 -8.74
N ARG A 78 3.25 16.31 -8.03
CA ARG A 78 1.95 15.66 -7.75
C ARG A 78 1.98 15.03 -6.35
N TRP A 79 0.86 14.44 -5.94
CA TRP A 79 0.79 13.77 -4.64
C TRP A 79 1.71 12.55 -4.63
N LEU A 80 2.07 12.05 -3.44
CA LEU A 80 3.04 10.97 -3.32
C LEU A 80 2.57 9.64 -3.91
N PHE A 81 1.26 9.44 -4.05
CA PHE A 81 0.70 8.27 -4.70
C PHE A 81 0.37 8.49 -6.18
N ASP A 82 0.65 9.68 -6.73
CA ASP A 82 0.42 9.98 -8.13
C ASP A 82 1.66 9.61 -8.95
N VAL A 83 1.55 8.52 -9.70
CA VAL A 83 2.66 8.00 -10.51
C VAL A 83 2.31 8.14 -11.98
N SER A 84 3.25 8.64 -12.78
CA SER A 84 3.04 8.77 -14.23
C SER A 84 2.80 7.41 -14.89
N TYR A 85 2.02 7.40 -15.97
CA TYR A 85 1.84 6.19 -16.79
C TYR A 85 3.18 5.61 -17.22
N TRP A 86 4.12 6.47 -17.63
CA TRP A 86 5.45 6.07 -18.06
C TRP A 86 6.21 5.28 -16.99
N THR A 87 6.24 5.76 -15.75
CA THR A 87 6.90 5.05 -14.63
C THR A 87 6.26 3.69 -14.38
N THR A 88 4.93 3.59 -14.39
CA THR A 88 4.25 2.30 -14.19
C THR A 88 4.48 1.33 -15.36
N ASP A 89 4.51 1.83 -16.60
CA ASP A 89 4.72 1.02 -17.80
C ASP A 89 6.12 0.41 -17.83
N ILE A 90 7.13 1.16 -17.35
CA ILE A 90 8.49 0.63 -17.18
C ILE A 90 8.47 -0.58 -16.25
N ILE A 91 7.82 -0.48 -15.10
CA ILE A 91 7.80 -1.56 -14.10
C ILE A 91 7.03 -2.77 -14.63
N LEU A 92 5.87 -2.55 -15.26
CA LEU A 92 5.07 -3.61 -15.88
C LEU A 92 5.87 -4.34 -16.97
N LYS A 93 6.63 -3.61 -17.79
CA LYS A 93 7.46 -4.19 -18.86
C LYS A 93 8.71 -4.90 -18.35
N THR A 94 9.42 -4.31 -17.39
CA THR A 94 10.71 -4.83 -16.89
C THR A 94 10.51 -6.06 -16.01
N GLY A 95 9.48 -6.05 -15.16
CA GLY A 95 9.24 -7.10 -14.20
C GLY A 95 8.25 -8.17 -14.63
N ALA A 96 7.59 -7.99 -15.79
CA ALA A 96 6.47 -8.83 -16.23
C ALA A 96 5.41 -9.01 -15.11
N PHE A 97 5.18 -7.94 -14.34
CA PHE A 97 4.25 -7.94 -13.22
C PHE A 97 2.85 -7.48 -13.66
N ASP A 98 1.85 -7.88 -12.87
CA ASP A 98 0.49 -7.39 -13.01
C ASP A 98 0.24 -6.09 -12.23
N ARG A 99 -0.84 -5.39 -12.58
CA ARG A 99 -1.32 -4.17 -11.89
C ARG A 99 -1.39 -4.33 -10.37
N ASP A 100 -1.69 -5.53 -9.89
CA ASP A 100 -1.98 -5.77 -8.48
C ASP A 100 -0.79 -5.46 -7.55
N ILE A 101 0.45 -5.46 -8.07
CA ILE A 101 1.63 -5.08 -7.27
C ILE A 101 1.58 -3.61 -6.83
N PHE A 102 0.86 -2.75 -7.54
CA PHE A 102 0.77 -1.32 -7.23
C PHE A 102 -0.25 -1.01 -6.12
N TYR A 103 -0.91 -2.03 -5.57
CA TYR A 103 -1.90 -1.88 -4.52
C TYR A 103 -1.63 -2.79 -3.32
N CYS A 104 -1.94 -2.29 -2.13
CA CYS A 104 -1.83 -3.07 -0.90
C CYS A 104 -3.11 -3.90 -0.69
N PRO A 105 -3.00 -5.21 -0.35
CA PRO A 105 -4.16 -6.08 -0.17
C PRO A 105 -5.01 -5.75 1.07
N SER A 106 -4.54 -4.88 1.96
CA SER A 106 -5.32 -4.44 3.11
C SER A 106 -6.41 -3.43 2.73
N TRP A 107 -6.25 -2.73 1.61
CA TRP A 107 -7.26 -1.86 1.02
C TRP A 107 -7.49 -2.17 -0.46
N SER A 108 -8.13 -3.32 -0.70
CA SER A 108 -8.37 -3.83 -2.05
C SER A 108 -9.25 -2.92 -2.91
N GLN A 109 -10.11 -2.08 -2.32
CA GLN A 109 -10.93 -1.13 -3.09
C GLN A 109 -10.10 -0.07 -3.82
N ARG A 110 -8.86 0.20 -3.40
CA ARG A 110 -7.95 1.11 -4.11
C ARG A 110 -7.49 0.52 -5.45
N ASN A 111 -7.51 -0.79 -5.61
CA ASN A 111 -7.22 -1.47 -6.87
C ASN A 111 -8.45 -1.44 -7.79
N SER A 112 -8.76 -0.26 -8.35
CA SER A 112 -9.88 -0.09 -9.27
C SER A 112 -9.54 0.80 -10.46
N ILE A 113 -10.39 0.74 -11.49
CA ILE A 113 -10.27 1.55 -12.72
C ILE A 113 -10.23 3.04 -12.43
N LEU A 114 -10.93 3.51 -11.40
CA LEU A 114 -10.96 4.94 -11.03
C LEU A 114 -9.55 5.44 -10.68
N TYR A 115 -8.77 4.65 -9.95
CA TYR A 115 -7.42 5.02 -9.55
C TYR A 115 -6.41 4.69 -10.66
N TRP A 116 -6.57 3.55 -11.31
CA TRP A 116 -5.66 3.09 -12.36
C TRP A 116 -5.72 3.96 -13.63
N ARG A 117 -6.90 4.48 -13.98
CA ARG A 117 -7.15 5.38 -15.12
C ARG A 117 -7.65 6.75 -14.66
N TYR A 118 -7.10 7.26 -13.55
CA TYR A 118 -7.54 8.51 -12.92
C TYR A 118 -7.63 9.69 -13.89
N GLY A 119 -6.70 9.78 -14.84
CA GLY A 119 -6.70 10.84 -15.83
C GLY A 119 -7.98 10.98 -16.67
N GLU A 120 -8.70 9.89 -16.89
CA GLU A 120 -9.85 9.86 -17.80
C GLU A 120 -11.18 10.27 -17.16
N ASN A 121 -11.18 10.57 -15.86
CA ASN A 121 -12.36 11.09 -15.16
C ASN A 121 -13.61 10.20 -15.24
N PHE A 122 -13.44 8.88 -15.14
CA PHE A 122 -14.58 7.98 -15.13
C PHE A 122 -15.54 8.27 -13.96
N PRO A 123 -16.87 8.11 -14.16
CA PRO A 123 -17.85 8.22 -13.08
C PRO A 123 -17.68 7.07 -12.08
N ALA A 124 -18.02 7.32 -10.82
CA ALA A 124 -18.03 6.29 -9.79
C ALA A 124 -18.96 5.12 -10.19
N GLY A 125 -18.54 3.88 -9.95
CA GLY A 125 -19.27 2.67 -10.35
C GLY A 125 -18.95 2.17 -11.76
N THR A 126 -18.01 2.80 -12.47
CA THR A 126 -17.50 2.27 -13.75
C THR A 126 -16.97 0.84 -13.57
N PRO A 127 -17.40 -0.13 -14.39
CA PRO A 127 -17.00 -1.52 -14.23
C PRO A 127 -15.54 -1.77 -14.62
N GLU A 128 -14.88 -2.70 -13.93
CA GLU A 128 -13.48 -3.11 -14.24
C GLU A 128 -13.33 -3.74 -15.63
N SER A 129 -14.42 -4.15 -16.30
CA SER A 129 -14.34 -4.65 -17.69
C SER A 129 -13.81 -3.60 -18.67
N LEU A 130 -13.87 -2.31 -18.32
CA LEU A 130 -13.35 -1.20 -19.13
C LEU A 130 -11.88 -0.90 -18.84
N LEU A 131 -11.17 -1.73 -18.08
CA LEU A 131 -9.74 -1.54 -17.85
C LEU A 131 -8.92 -1.58 -19.14
N THR A 132 -9.34 -2.40 -20.10
CA THR A 132 -8.61 -2.63 -21.35
C THR A 132 -9.51 -2.35 -22.56
N PRO A 133 -8.97 -1.77 -23.65
CA PRO A 133 -7.60 -1.28 -23.78
C PRO A 133 -7.38 0.04 -23.03
N GLU A 134 -6.16 0.23 -22.55
CA GLU A 134 -5.69 1.52 -22.04
C GLU A 134 -5.42 2.50 -23.20
N PRO A 135 -5.46 3.82 -22.94
CA PRO A 135 -5.08 4.81 -23.95
C PRO A 135 -3.61 4.63 -24.34
N ALA A 136 -3.35 4.34 -25.62
CA ALA A 136 -1.99 4.14 -26.14
C ALA A 136 -1.34 5.45 -26.63
N ALA A 137 -2.14 6.50 -26.87
CA ALA A 137 -1.64 7.76 -27.38
C ALA A 137 -0.72 8.44 -26.35
N GLU A 138 0.52 8.72 -26.74
CA GLU A 138 1.51 9.38 -25.87
C GLU A 138 1.02 10.72 -25.34
N ALA A 139 0.33 11.50 -26.19
CA ALA A 139 -0.32 12.75 -25.79
C ALA A 139 -1.31 12.59 -24.62
N THR A 140 -1.96 11.42 -24.50
CA THR A 140 -2.88 11.07 -23.41
C THR A 140 -2.18 10.40 -22.22
N ARG A 141 -0.96 9.90 -22.37
CA ARG A 141 -0.24 9.26 -21.24
C ARG A 141 0.72 10.23 -20.54
N LYS A 142 1.36 11.14 -21.29
CA LYS A 142 2.39 12.07 -20.78
C LYS A 142 1.86 13.01 -19.70
N ASP A 143 0.63 13.51 -19.86
CA ASP A 143 0.07 14.53 -18.97
C ASP A 143 -0.77 13.93 -17.82
N TYR A 144 -0.85 12.59 -17.73
CA TYR A 144 -1.74 11.92 -16.78
C TYR A 144 -0.98 11.05 -15.78
N HIS A 145 -1.62 10.74 -14.66
CA HIS A 145 -1.12 9.86 -13.61
C HIS A 145 -2.14 8.79 -13.28
N ARG A 146 -1.63 7.77 -12.59
CA ARG A 146 -2.41 6.79 -11.87
C ARG A 146 -2.28 7.08 -10.38
N ILE A 147 -3.34 6.79 -9.63
CA ILE A 147 -3.32 6.81 -8.17
C ILE A 147 -2.95 5.42 -7.67
N MET A 148 -1.79 5.29 -7.04
CA MET A 148 -1.23 4.04 -6.56
C MET A 148 -1.59 3.78 -5.10
N GLY A 149 -1.44 2.54 -4.64
CA GLY A 149 -1.63 2.14 -3.25
C GLY A 149 -0.40 2.30 -2.35
N TYR A 150 0.60 3.06 -2.79
CA TYR A 150 1.87 3.31 -2.09
C TYR A 150 2.28 4.77 -2.26
N TYR A 151 3.07 5.29 -1.33
CA TYR A 151 3.79 6.54 -1.51
C TYR A 151 5.08 6.29 -2.27
N TRP A 152 5.34 7.13 -3.26
CA TRP A 152 6.53 7.11 -4.11
C TRP A 152 7.37 8.33 -3.77
N LEU A 153 8.52 8.08 -3.17
CA LEU A 153 9.42 9.13 -2.69
C LEU A 153 10.43 9.55 -3.77
N LEU A 154 9.98 9.48 -5.03
CA LEU A 154 10.73 9.92 -6.19
C LEU A 154 10.63 11.45 -6.35
N ASP A 155 11.73 12.04 -6.80
CA ASP A 155 11.75 13.43 -7.20
C ASP A 155 11.03 13.64 -8.55
N THR A 156 10.85 14.90 -8.90
CA THR A 156 10.39 15.30 -10.24
C THR A 156 11.57 15.69 -11.11
N LYS A 157 11.38 15.73 -12.44
CA LYS A 157 12.42 16.20 -13.37
C LYS A 157 12.92 17.60 -13.00
N ALA A 158 11.99 18.52 -12.68
CA ALA A 158 12.29 19.89 -12.25
C ALA A 158 12.81 20.01 -10.81
N GLY A 159 12.71 18.94 -10.00
CA GLY A 159 12.94 18.99 -8.57
C GLY A 159 11.69 19.42 -7.80
N ARG A 160 11.37 18.69 -6.72
CA ARG A 160 10.29 19.06 -5.82
C ARG A 160 10.75 20.20 -4.88
N PRO A 161 9.95 21.27 -4.71
CA PRO A 161 10.36 22.47 -3.96
C PRO A 161 10.47 22.25 -2.44
N ASN A 162 9.78 21.23 -1.91
CA ASN A 162 9.78 20.94 -0.47
C ASN A 162 10.34 19.53 -0.25
N PRO A 163 11.45 19.33 0.48
CA PRO A 163 11.85 18.00 0.93
C PRO A 163 10.87 17.49 2.01
N PRO A 164 10.82 16.18 2.26
CA PRO A 164 10.03 15.65 3.37
C PRO A 164 10.40 16.31 4.70
N MET A 165 9.39 16.66 5.49
CA MET A 165 9.57 17.21 6.84
C MET A 165 10.27 16.18 7.72
N SER A 166 11.12 16.65 8.62
CA SER A 166 11.72 15.83 9.66
C SER A 166 11.78 16.61 10.96
N PRO A 167 10.78 16.44 11.84
CA PRO A 167 10.80 16.98 13.20
C PRO A 167 12.10 16.69 13.95
N ASP A 168 12.70 15.52 13.72
CA ASP A 168 13.91 15.07 14.41
C ASP A 168 15.22 15.61 13.79
N GLY A 169 15.13 16.53 12.81
CA GLY A 169 16.28 17.18 12.18
C GLY A 169 17.08 16.29 11.22
N VAL A 170 16.64 15.06 10.96
CA VAL A 170 17.23 14.17 9.94
C VAL A 170 16.95 14.73 8.55
N THR A 171 17.99 14.97 7.76
CA THR A 171 17.80 15.45 6.39
C THR A 171 17.16 14.36 5.53
N LYS A 172 15.92 14.58 5.09
CA LYS A 172 15.22 13.74 4.10
C LYS A 172 15.30 14.36 2.71
N ARG A 173 15.30 13.53 1.67
CA ARG A 173 15.44 13.94 0.28
C ARG A 173 14.59 13.08 -0.63
N TRP A 174 14.19 13.67 -1.75
CA TRP A 174 13.57 12.94 -2.84
C TRP A 174 14.61 12.13 -3.60
N VAL A 175 14.23 10.90 -3.95
CA VAL A 175 15.12 9.99 -4.65
C VAL A 175 15.13 10.32 -6.14
N ARG A 176 16.33 10.55 -6.70
CA ARG A 176 16.54 10.82 -8.13
C ARG A 176 17.29 9.70 -8.85
N THR A 177 18.25 9.09 -8.15
CA THR A 177 19.13 8.05 -8.70
C THR A 177 19.31 6.96 -7.64
N THR A 178 19.78 5.78 -8.05
CA THR A 178 20.14 4.68 -7.15
C THR A 178 21.42 4.93 -6.36
N THR A 179 22.20 5.93 -6.77
CA THR A 179 23.39 6.37 -6.06
C THR A 179 23.09 7.56 -5.17
N SER A 180 23.79 7.67 -4.04
CA SER A 180 23.66 8.82 -3.13
C SER A 180 24.36 10.05 -3.71
N THR A 181 23.77 10.71 -4.70
CA THR A 181 24.35 11.93 -5.27
C THR A 181 24.24 13.11 -4.30
N LYS A 182 25.38 13.70 -3.96
CA LYS A 182 25.48 15.01 -3.30
C LYS A 182 24.88 16.06 -4.23
N THR A 183 23.88 16.80 -3.78
CA THR A 183 23.27 17.88 -4.57
C THR A 183 24.04 19.21 -4.43
N GLN A 184 24.90 19.35 -3.42
CA GLN A 184 25.82 20.49 -3.24
C GLN A 184 27.14 20.04 -2.60
N ALA A 185 28.23 20.80 -2.80
CA ALA A 185 29.57 20.48 -2.31
C ALA A 185 29.68 20.32 -0.77
N THR A 186 28.72 20.87 -0.02
CA THR A 186 28.64 20.89 1.45
C THR A 186 27.77 19.78 2.05
N ASP A 187 27.05 19.02 1.22
CA ASP A 187 26.11 18.00 1.67
C ASP A 187 26.78 16.64 1.91
N LYS A 188 26.50 16.04 3.07
CA LYS A 188 26.84 14.64 3.34
C LYS A 188 25.95 13.73 2.49
N SER A 189 26.56 12.77 1.79
CA SER A 189 25.83 11.71 1.09
C SER A 189 25.05 10.88 2.11
N ILE A 190 23.74 10.74 1.92
CA ILE A 190 22.89 9.84 2.71
C ILE A 190 23.13 8.42 2.19
N PRO A 191 23.40 7.41 3.04
CA PRO A 191 23.59 6.05 2.57
C PRO A 191 22.28 5.51 1.94
N PRO A 192 22.36 4.69 0.87
CA PRO A 192 21.16 4.09 0.24
C PRO A 192 20.23 3.36 1.21
N ALA A 193 20.80 2.68 2.21
CA ALA A 193 20.05 2.01 3.27
C ALA A 193 19.24 2.94 4.19
N ALA A 194 19.45 4.26 4.13
CA ALA A 194 18.69 5.25 4.90
C ALA A 194 17.77 6.12 4.03
N MET A 195 17.78 5.91 2.71
CA MET A 195 16.91 6.61 1.78
C MET A 195 15.67 5.78 1.50
N GLU A 196 14.52 6.26 1.98
CA GLU A 196 13.22 5.67 1.66
C GLU A 196 12.85 5.91 0.18
N LEU A 197 12.37 4.88 -0.49
CA LEU A 197 12.05 4.87 -1.93
C LEU A 197 10.54 4.73 -2.18
N ILE A 198 9.93 3.69 -1.63
CA ILE A 198 8.48 3.43 -1.70
C ILE A 198 8.00 3.05 -0.30
N THR A 199 6.83 3.52 0.11
CA THR A 199 6.24 3.14 1.39
C THR A 199 4.77 2.82 1.27
N ASP A 200 4.27 2.04 2.21
CA ASP A 200 2.85 1.90 2.45
C ASP A 200 2.18 3.25 2.69
N VAL A 201 0.95 3.40 2.21
CA VAL A 201 0.15 4.60 2.45
C VAL A 201 -0.27 4.63 3.91
N THR A 202 0.21 5.63 4.64
CA THR A 202 -0.27 6.00 5.97
C THR A 202 -0.71 7.46 5.93
N ALA A 203 -2.00 7.66 5.68
CA ALA A 203 -2.66 8.97 5.54
C ALA A 203 -3.64 9.20 6.69
N SER A 204 -3.70 10.43 7.19
CA SER A 204 -4.71 10.85 8.17
C SER A 204 -5.33 12.20 7.85
N ASP A 205 -6.45 12.48 8.51
CA ASP A 205 -7.19 13.73 8.40
C ASP A 205 -6.58 14.92 9.15
N GLY A 206 -5.58 14.65 10.01
CA GLY A 206 -4.84 15.65 10.77
C GLY A 206 -3.49 15.13 11.27
N PRO A 207 -2.64 15.99 11.84
CA PRO A 207 -1.25 15.68 12.18
C PRO A 207 -1.10 15.18 13.62
N ASP A 208 -2.16 15.20 14.42
CA ASP A 208 -2.11 14.70 15.78
C ASP A 208 -2.30 13.18 15.74
N ARG A 209 -1.21 12.47 16.02
CA ARG A 209 -1.17 11.00 16.09
C ARG A 209 -2.27 10.40 16.96
N GLN A 210 -2.62 11.06 18.06
CA GLN A 210 -3.55 10.54 19.06
C GLN A 210 -5.01 10.75 18.66
N THR A 211 -5.33 11.86 17.99
CA THR A 211 -6.72 12.24 17.68
C THR A 211 -7.11 12.00 16.22
N ALA A 212 -6.15 12.01 15.29
CA ALA A 212 -6.44 11.89 13.86
C ALA A 212 -7.07 10.54 13.44
N ASP A 213 -7.89 10.60 12.38
CA ASP A 213 -8.53 9.48 11.70
C ASP A 213 -7.71 9.06 10.46
N PHE A 214 -7.33 7.79 10.39
CA PHE A 214 -6.55 7.19 9.30
C PHE A 214 -7.42 6.51 8.23
N THR A 215 -8.73 6.69 8.32
CA THR A 215 -9.75 6.23 7.36
C THR A 215 -10.46 7.37 6.64
N GLY A 216 -10.36 8.59 7.18
CA GLY A 216 -11.07 9.78 6.71
C GLY A 216 -10.17 10.82 6.05
N ALA A 217 -9.02 10.43 5.51
CA ALA A 217 -8.14 11.39 4.84
C ALA A 217 -8.82 11.92 3.58
N THR A 218 -8.79 13.24 3.38
CA THR A 218 -9.45 13.93 2.26
C THR A 218 -8.42 14.49 1.30
N GLY A 219 -8.82 14.71 0.06
CA GLY A 219 -7.91 15.12 -0.99
C GLY A 219 -8.53 15.09 -2.38
N GLY A 220 -7.69 14.87 -3.40
CA GLY A 220 -8.15 14.83 -4.80
C GLY A 220 -9.27 13.81 -5.04
N CYS A 221 -9.15 12.60 -4.46
CA CYS A 221 -10.17 11.56 -4.53
C CYS A 221 -11.49 11.97 -3.88
N PHE A 222 -11.41 12.65 -2.73
CA PHE A 222 -12.58 13.10 -1.99
C PHE A 222 -13.30 14.23 -2.73
N THR A 223 -12.57 15.24 -3.21
CA THR A 223 -13.14 16.34 -4.00
C THR A 223 -13.83 15.84 -5.27
N ARG A 224 -13.30 14.77 -5.87
CA ARG A 224 -13.79 14.26 -7.15
C ARG A 224 -14.95 13.28 -7.02
N TRP A 225 -14.86 12.33 -6.09
CA TRP A 225 -15.80 11.21 -6.00
C TRP A 225 -16.39 11.01 -4.60
N GLY A 226 -16.08 11.89 -3.64
CA GLY A 226 -16.48 11.71 -2.25
C GLY A 226 -15.83 10.51 -1.57
N VAL A 227 -14.73 10.00 -2.14
CA VAL A 227 -14.03 8.82 -1.61
C VAL A 227 -12.87 9.26 -0.72
N TYR A 228 -12.92 8.86 0.54
CA TYR A 228 -11.84 9.08 1.49
C TYR A 228 -10.62 8.22 1.15
N ASP A 229 -9.45 8.82 1.29
CA ASP A 229 -8.19 8.09 1.34
C ASP A 229 -8.06 7.41 2.70
N ARG A 230 -7.60 6.16 2.65
CA ARG A 230 -7.45 5.29 3.81
C ARG A 230 -6.01 4.79 3.90
N SER A 231 -5.48 4.70 5.11
CA SER A 231 -4.20 4.02 5.37
C SER A 231 -4.29 2.53 5.07
N ASN A 232 -3.23 1.94 4.52
CA ASN A 232 -3.20 0.53 4.15
C ASN A 232 -3.42 -0.35 5.38
N HIS A 233 -2.58 -0.25 6.40
CA HIS A 233 -2.64 -1.16 7.55
C HIS A 233 -3.28 -0.47 8.76
N ILE A 234 -4.58 -0.73 8.96
CA ILE A 234 -5.35 -0.14 10.07
C ILE A 234 -5.56 -1.15 11.19
N ARG A 235 -5.26 -0.71 12.41
CA ARG A 235 -5.64 -1.36 13.67
C ARG A 235 -7.08 -0.98 14.01
N SER A 236 -7.76 -1.80 14.81
CA SER A 236 -9.13 -1.57 15.32
C SER A 236 -9.54 -0.09 15.39
N GLY A 237 -10.66 0.25 14.77
CA GLY A 237 -11.14 1.62 14.64
C GLY A 237 -10.46 2.35 13.49
N THR A 238 -9.95 3.55 13.77
CA THR A 238 -9.43 4.50 12.79
C THR A 238 -7.92 4.70 12.89
N LYS A 239 -7.17 3.83 13.58
CA LYS A 239 -5.74 4.03 13.85
C LYS A 239 -4.84 3.21 12.94
N ALA A 240 -3.81 3.82 12.36
CA ALA A 240 -2.81 3.09 11.60
C ALA A 240 -1.99 2.15 12.51
N ALA A 241 -1.66 0.96 11.99
CA ALA A 241 -0.76 0.00 12.62
C ALA A 241 0.72 0.31 12.29
N GLY A 242 0.97 0.86 11.10
CA GLY A 242 2.29 1.09 10.53
C GLY A 242 2.28 0.83 9.03
N GLY A 243 3.45 0.63 8.46
CA GLY A 243 3.62 0.40 7.03
C GLY A 243 4.99 -0.18 6.71
N ASN A 244 5.08 -0.85 5.59
CA ASN A 244 6.35 -1.22 4.99
C ASN A 244 7.01 0.00 4.34
N ILE A 245 8.34 -0.03 4.34
CA ILE A 245 9.19 0.99 3.76
C ILE A 245 10.29 0.26 3.00
N LEU A 246 10.29 0.41 1.68
CA LEU A 246 11.39 0.06 0.79
C LEU A 246 12.44 1.16 0.80
N PHE A 247 13.69 0.74 0.98
CA PHE A 247 14.85 1.61 0.91
C PHE A 247 15.57 1.47 -0.43
N LEU A 248 16.44 2.44 -0.74
CA LEU A 248 17.12 2.54 -2.04
C LEU A 248 18.10 1.39 -2.30
N ASP A 249 18.60 0.72 -1.27
CA ASP A 249 19.41 -0.50 -1.37
C ASP A 249 18.57 -1.78 -1.57
N GLY A 250 17.24 -1.66 -1.62
CA GLY A 250 16.29 -2.73 -1.91
C GLY A 250 15.78 -3.52 -0.71
N HIS A 251 16.24 -3.21 0.50
CA HIS A 251 15.66 -3.84 1.69
C HIS A 251 14.31 -3.20 2.05
N VAL A 252 13.42 -3.99 2.66
CA VAL A 252 12.12 -3.52 3.15
C VAL A 252 12.04 -3.77 4.64
N THR A 253 11.59 -2.77 5.40
CA THR A 253 11.31 -2.91 6.82
C THR A 253 9.89 -2.49 7.15
N TRP A 254 9.31 -3.15 8.15
CA TRP A 254 8.06 -2.71 8.76
C TRP A 254 8.36 -1.65 9.83
N ARG A 255 7.78 -0.46 9.69
CA ARG A 255 7.84 0.59 10.72
C ARG A 255 6.50 0.68 11.43
N ARG A 256 6.52 0.65 12.76
CA ARG A 256 5.29 0.80 13.55
C ARG A 256 4.84 2.25 13.48
N PHE A 257 3.53 2.49 13.51
CA PHE A 257 3.01 3.86 13.44
C PHE A 257 3.51 4.77 14.59
N GLN A 258 3.82 4.19 15.75
CA GLN A 258 4.40 4.92 16.89
C GLN A 258 5.80 5.51 16.60
N GLU A 259 6.51 4.91 15.63
CA GLU A 259 7.85 5.29 15.19
C GLU A 259 7.82 6.14 13.92
N MET A 260 6.66 6.29 13.27
CA MET A 260 6.50 7.09 12.05
C MET A 260 6.34 8.57 12.39
N GLU A 261 7.00 9.45 11.67
CA GLU A 261 6.82 10.89 11.81
C GLU A 261 5.82 11.40 10.79
N HIS A 262 5.22 12.56 11.07
CA HIS A 262 4.48 13.30 10.06
C HIS A 262 5.49 13.99 9.13
N ARG A 263 5.51 13.57 7.86
CA ARG A 263 6.59 13.91 6.93
C ARG A 263 6.12 14.78 5.76
N TRP A 264 4.83 14.84 5.48
CA TRP A 264 4.33 15.60 4.34
C TRP A 264 2.91 16.11 4.55
N PHE A 265 2.69 17.37 4.13
CA PHE A 265 1.44 18.16 4.23
C PHE A 265 0.88 18.35 5.65
N TYR A 266 0.80 19.60 6.11
CA TYR A 266 -0.18 20.04 7.13
C TYR A 266 -0.38 21.57 7.10
N ASN A 267 0.63 22.34 6.70
CA ASN A 267 0.55 23.82 6.73
C ASN A 267 0.06 24.50 5.43
N VAL A 268 -0.01 23.77 4.30
CA VAL A 268 -0.33 24.38 2.99
C VAL A 268 -1.66 23.88 2.41
N PHE A 269 -2.08 22.65 2.75
CA PHE A 269 -3.25 22.00 2.14
C PHE A 269 -4.20 21.32 3.16
N ALA A 270 -3.97 21.50 4.47
CA ALA A 270 -4.70 20.92 5.61
C ALA A 270 -4.67 19.37 5.71
N ASN A 271 -5.13 18.64 4.69
CA ASN A 271 -5.33 17.18 4.66
C ASN A 271 -5.04 16.67 3.22
N PRO A 272 -4.35 15.53 3.02
CA PRO A 272 -3.97 14.55 4.02
C PRO A 272 -2.60 14.77 4.63
N CYS A 273 -2.50 14.45 5.91
CA CYS A 273 -1.21 14.32 6.59
C CYS A 273 -0.64 12.94 6.25
N MET A 274 0.57 12.89 5.71
CA MET A 274 1.23 11.65 5.30
C MET A 274 2.40 11.31 6.23
N TRP A 275 2.51 10.03 6.58
CA TRP A 275 3.38 9.53 7.64
C TRP A 275 4.29 8.41 7.15
N TRP A 276 5.56 8.46 7.55
CA TRP A 276 6.52 7.36 7.41
C TRP A 276 7.78 7.56 8.27
#